data_AF-A0A319DLP4-F1
#
_entry.id   AF-A0A319DLP4-F1
#
_cell.length_a   1.000
_cell.length_b   1.000
_cell.length_c   1.000
_cell.angle_alpha   90.00
_cell.angle_beta   90.00
_cell.angle_gamma   90.00
#
_symmetry.space_group_name_H-M   'P 1'
#
loop_
_entity.id
_entity.type
_entity.pdbx_description
1 polymer ?
#
loop_
_entity_poly.entity_id
_entity_poly.type
_entity_poly.pdbx_seq_one_letter_code
_entity_poly.pdbx_strand_id
1 'polypeptide(L)' 'SFNKLKSFFTIEPVLIIFNSFYIIIIEIDSSGYIIREVLSQFNNKRILQLYIYFLKKNLFTEYNYKIYNKKLLAVI' A
#
# COMPACT_ATOMS: atom_id res chain seq x y z
N SER A 1 -1.44 -3.69 -18.47
CA SER A 1 -2.53 -3.90 -19.46
C SER A 1 -3.86 -3.62 -18.79
N PHE A 2 -4.72 -2.85 -19.45
CA PHE A 2 -6.05 -2.44 -18.98
C PHE A 2 -6.92 -3.61 -18.48
N ASN A 3 -6.82 -4.78 -19.11
CA ASN A 3 -7.60 -5.95 -18.73
C ASN A 3 -7.24 -6.49 -17.34
N LYS A 4 -5.99 -6.36 -16.89
CA LYS A 4 -5.59 -6.73 -15.52
C LYS A 4 -6.24 -5.82 -14.47
N LEU A 5 -6.37 -4.52 -14.78
CA LEU A 5 -7.05 -3.59 -13.86
C LEU A 5 -8.52 -3.97 -13.71
N LYS A 6 -9.21 -4.28 -14.83
CA LYS A 6 -10.58 -4.79 -14.78
C LYS A 6 -10.72 -6.00 -13.87
N SER A 7 -9.83 -7.00 -14.01
CA SER A 7 -9.90 -8.19 -13.14
C SER A 7 -9.69 -7.85 -11.66
N PHE A 8 -8.77 -6.94 -11.34
CA PHE A 8 -8.55 -6.51 -9.95
C PHE A 8 -9.74 -5.75 -9.37
N PHE A 9 -10.44 -4.93 -10.17
CA PHE A 9 -11.66 -4.25 -9.71
C PHE A 9 -12.88 -5.18 -9.57
N THR A 10 -12.92 -6.27 -10.34
CA THR A 10 -13.99 -7.27 -10.22
C THR A 10 -13.75 -8.30 -9.12
N ILE A 11 -12.51 -8.41 -8.62
CA ILE A 11 -12.20 -9.22 -7.43
C ILE A 11 -12.42 -8.31 -6.24
N GLU A 12 -13.41 -8.60 -5.41
CA GLU A 12 -13.68 -7.83 -4.20
C GLU A 12 -12.58 -8.11 -3.16
N PRO A 13 -11.70 -7.14 -2.82
CA PRO A 13 -10.77 -7.32 -1.72
C PRO A 13 -11.56 -7.23 -0.41
N VAL A 14 -11.44 -8.24 0.45
CA VAL A 14 -12.07 -8.23 1.77
C VAL A 14 -11.29 -7.27 2.67
N LEU A 15 -11.75 -6.03 2.75
CA LEU A 15 -11.26 -5.04 3.70
C LEU A 15 -11.95 -5.24 5.05
N ILE A 16 -11.17 -5.26 6.13
CA ILE A 16 -11.74 -5.25 7.49
C ILE A 16 -12.03 -3.82 7.96
N ILE A 17 -12.67 -3.67 9.11
CA ILE A 17 -12.78 -2.37 9.79
C ILE A 17 -11.55 -2.21 10.68
N PHE A 18 -10.94 -1.02 10.67
CA PHE A 18 -9.82 -0.70 11.54
C PHE A 18 -10.17 -0.85 13.01
N ASN A 19 -9.24 -1.42 13.76
CA ASN A 19 -9.35 -1.54 15.20
C ASN A 19 -8.02 -1.13 15.86
N SER A 20 -8.05 -0.06 16.66
CA SER A 20 -6.89 0.51 17.33
C SER A 20 -6.25 -0.39 18.39
N PHE A 21 -6.90 -1.48 18.80
CA PHE A 21 -6.34 -2.45 19.74
C PHE A 21 -5.35 -3.43 19.10
N TYR A 22 -5.32 -3.54 17.76
CA TYR A 22 -4.39 -4.43 17.06
C TYR A 22 -3.22 -3.68 16.45
N ILE A 23 -2.08 -4.35 16.39
CA ILE A 23 -0.87 -3.87 15.70
C ILE A 23 -1.19 -3.69 14.22
N ILE A 24 -0.77 -2.54 13.69
CA ILE A 24 -0.85 -2.21 12.27
C ILE A 24 0.49 -2.57 11.62
N ILE A 25 0.43 -3.28 10.50
CA ILE A 25 1.56 -3.52 9.62
C ILE A 25 1.39 -2.64 8.39
N ILE A 26 2.44 -1.87 8.10
CA ILE A 26 2.55 -1.02 6.92
C ILE A 26 3.58 -1.63 5.99
N GLU A 27 3.16 -2.00 4.80
CA GLU A 27 4.05 -2.42 3.71
C GLU A 27 4.08 -1.34 2.64
N ILE A 28 5.29 -0.88 2.30
CA ILE A 28 5.49 0.24 1.38
C ILE A 28 6.39 -0.21 0.23
N ASP A 29 5.95 0.06 -1.00
CA ASP A 29 6.75 -0.09 -2.20
C ASP A 29 6.83 1.25 -2.96
N SER A 30 8.05 1.75 -3.14
CA SER A 30 8.35 2.92 -3.96
C SER A 30 9.07 2.47 -5.23
N SER A 31 8.32 2.10 -6.26
CA SER A 31 8.86 1.64 -7.53
C SER A 31 8.42 2.55 -8.68
N GLY A 32 9.39 3.00 -9.49
CA GLY A 32 9.16 3.90 -10.62
C GLY A 32 8.75 5.32 -10.20
N TYR A 33 7.48 5.66 -10.47
CA TYR A 33 6.89 7.00 -10.35
C TYR A 33 5.74 7.09 -9.33
N ILE A 34 5.51 6.01 -8.59
CA ILE A 34 4.41 5.90 -7.63
C ILE A 34 4.92 5.30 -6.32
N ILE A 35 4.22 5.65 -5.25
CA ILE A 35 4.31 5.03 -3.94
C ILE A 35 3.04 4.20 -3.76
N ARG A 36 3.21 2.96 -3.32
CA ARG A 36 2.15 2.03 -2.97
C ARG A 36 2.29 1.67 -1.51
N GLU A 37 1.20 1.75 -0.77
CA GLU A 37 1.17 1.42 0.65
C GLU A 37 0.01 0.48 0.93
N VAL A 38 0.27 -0.53 1.76
CA VAL A 38 -0.74 -1.48 2.22
C VAL A 38 -0.73 -1.50 3.74
N LEU A 39 -1.91 -1.26 4.31
CA LEU A 39 -2.16 -1.28 5.74
C LEU A 39 -2.94 -2.54 6.09
N SER A 40 -2.42 -3.29 7.05
CA SER A 40 -3.02 -4.55 7.49
C SER A 40 -2.95 -4.71 9.00
N GLN A 41 -3.84 -5.54 9.55
CA GLN A 41 -3.85 -5.87 10.99
C GLN A 41 -3.99 -7.37 11.17
N PHE A 42 -3.36 -7.91 12.22
CA PHE A 42 -3.61 -9.28 12.62
C PHE A 42 -4.95 -9.40 13.34
N ASN A 43 -5.70 -10.46 13.02
CA ASN A 43 -6.87 -10.83 13.81
C ASN A 43 -6.50 -11.77 14.97
N ASN A 44 -7.49 -12.14 15.77
CA ASN A 44 -7.35 -13.07 16.90
C ASN A 44 -6.80 -14.46 16.52
N LYS A 45 -6.87 -14.83 15.24
CA LYS A 45 -6.33 -16.08 14.71
C LYS A 45 -4.92 -15.91 14.12
N ARG A 46 -4.27 -14.76 14.33
CA ARG A 46 -2.96 -14.38 13.75
C ARG A 46 -2.93 -14.39 12.23
N ILE A 47 -4.08 -14.17 11.58
CA ILE A 47 -4.17 -14.00 10.14
C ILE A 47 -4.09 -12.51 9.83
N LEU A 48 -3.21 -12.14 8.90
CA LEU A 48 -3.06 -10.77 8.44
C LEU A 48 -4.23 -10.41 7.52
N GLN A 49 -4.97 -9.37 7.87
CA GLN A 49 -6.12 -8.89 7.11
C GLN A 49 -5.87 -7.48 6.62
N LEU A 50 -6.18 -7.24 5.34
CA LEU A 50 -5.99 -5.95 4.71
C LEU A 50 -7.09 -5.01 5.16
N TYR A 51 -6.71 -3.78 5.51
CA TYR A 51 -7.64 -2.74 5.92
C TYR A 51 -7.69 -1.61 4.89
N ILE A 52 -6.54 -1.15 4.40
CA ILE A 52 -6.46 -0.06 3.42
C ILE A 52 -5.39 -0.36 2.38
N TYR A 53 -5.67 0.06 1.15
CA TYR A 53 -4.70 0.18 0.07
C TYR A 53 -4.57 1.65 -0.32
N PHE A 54 -3.35 2.19 -0.32
CA PHE A 54 -3.07 3.58 -0.68
C PHE A 54 -2.12 3.65 -1.88
N LEU A 55 -2.40 4.60 -2.76
CA LEU A 55 -1.62 4.89 -3.96
C LEU A 55 -1.40 6.38 -4.09
N LYS A 56 -0.13 6.76 -4.21
CA LYS A 56 0.27 8.15 -4.47
C LYS A 56 1.19 8.19 -5.67
N LYS A 57 0.93 9.15 -6.57
CA LYS A 57 1.86 9.46 -7.66
C LYS A 57 2.93 10.42 -7.12
N ASN A 58 4.19 10.14 -7.41
CA ASN A 58 5.27 11.03 -6.98
C ASN A 58 5.21 12.34 -7.77
N LEU A 59 5.74 13.41 -7.18
CA LEU A 59 5.93 14.69 -7.86
C LEU A 59 7.04 14.59 -8.91
N PHE A 60 7.02 15.47 -9.91
CA PHE A 60 8.05 15.51 -10.95
C PHE A 60 9.47 15.65 -10.39
N THR A 61 9.61 16.40 -9.29
CA THR A 61 10.89 16.60 -8.58
C THR A 61 11.38 15.32 -7.90
N GLU A 62 10.46 14.49 -7.41
CA GLU A 62 10.75 13.25 -6.67
C GLU A 62 11.11 12.09 -7.62
N TYR A 63 10.79 12.19 -8.90
CA TYR A 63 11.11 11.15 -9.90
C TYR A 63 12.60 10.90 -10.05
N ASN A 64 13.42 11.93 -9.83
CA ASN A 64 14.87 11.85 -10.01
C ASN A 64 15.64 11.52 -8.73
N TYR A 65 14.94 11.35 -7.60
CA TYR A 65 15.58 10.92 -6.37
C TYR A 65 16.23 9.54 -6.52
N LYS A 66 17.38 9.35 -5.86
CA LYS A 66 17.98 8.03 -5.72
C LYS A 66 16.96 7.08 -5.07
N ILE A 67 16.99 5.80 -5.45
CA ILE A 67 16.02 4.79 -5.00
C ILE A 67 15.90 4.76 -3.46
N TYR A 68 17.01 4.90 -2.73
CA TYR A 68 16.99 4.98 -1.28
C TYR A 68 16.17 6.18 -0.76
N ASN A 69 16.36 7.36 -1.34
CA ASN A 69 15.62 8.57 -0.97
C ASN A 69 14.13 8.45 -1.33
N LYS A 70 13.78 7.77 -2.43
CA LYS A 70 12.39 7.50 -2.79
C LYS A 70 11.70 6.60 -1.76
N LYS A 71 12.40 5.56 -1.28
CA LYS A 71 11.89 4.67 -0.23
C LYS A 71 11.69 5.41 1.08
N LEU A 72 12.64 6.29 1.43
CA LEU A 72 12.56 7.09 2.65
C LEU A 72 11.40 8.09 2.58
N LEU A 73 11.22 8.76 1.43
CA LEU A 73 10.07 9.63 1.17
C LEU A 73 8.73 8.87 1.23
N ALA A 74 8.71 7.60 0.85
CA ALA A 74 7.50 6.79 0.92
C ALA A 74 7.07 6.45 2.35
N VAL A 75 7.95 6.60 3.34
CA VAL A 75 7.67 6.35 4.76
C VAL A 75 7.21 7.62 5.50
N ILE A 76 7.53 8.81 4.96
CA ILE A 76 7.26 10.13 5.57
C ILE A 76 6.00 10.75 4.97
#